data_AF-A0A7S1E3S7-F1
#
_entry.id   AF-A0A7S1E3S7-F1
#
_cell.length_a   1.000
_cell.length_b   1.000
_cell.length_c   1.000
_cell.angle_alpha   90.00
_cell.angle_beta   90.00
_cell.angle_gamma   90.00
#
_symmetry.space_group_name_H-M   'P 1'
#
loop_
_entity.id
_entity.type
_entity.pdbx_description
1 polymer ?
#
loop_
_entity_poly.entity_id
_entity_poly.type
_entity_poly.pdbx_seq_one_letter_code
_entity_poly.pdbx_strand_id
1 'polypeptide(L)'
;PGFDPPLPRDKADAIRNMGMGHVEKVFFRFSEGQWGELADLGFSTSFTVCLSHAGVKGVTPWAKRILGLHRVPGTGYMVVWVTGPEPTSQMLECSEDALMDQL
;
A
#
# COMPACT_ATOMS: atom_id res chain seq x y z
N PRO A 1 -2.15 18.62 -23.98
CA PRO A 1 -0.85 19.19 -24.39
C PRO A 1 0.14 18.08 -24.79
N GLY A 2 0.67 18.11 -26.01
CA GLY A 2 1.66 17.15 -26.51
C GLY A 2 3.05 17.79 -26.63
N PHE A 3 4.07 16.98 -26.94
CA PHE A 3 5.40 17.48 -27.25
C PHE A 3 5.40 18.12 -28.65
N ASP A 4 5.97 19.33 -28.77
CA ASP A 4 6.22 19.99 -30.06
C ASP A 4 7.70 20.46 -30.11
N PRO A 5 8.56 19.80 -30.92
CA PRO A 5 8.23 18.68 -31.82
C PRO A 5 7.89 17.37 -31.07
N PRO A 6 7.22 16.41 -31.74
CA PRO A 6 6.93 15.09 -31.16
C PRO A 6 8.19 14.37 -30.67
N LEU A 7 8.02 13.51 -29.65
CA LEU A 7 9.12 12.68 -29.18
C LEU A 7 9.64 11.76 -30.28
N PRO A 8 10.97 11.61 -30.41
CA PRO A 8 11.59 10.55 -31.20
C PRO A 8 11.04 9.17 -30.86
N ARG A 9 10.98 8.28 -31.87
CA ARG A 9 10.34 6.95 -31.75
C ARG A 9 10.95 6.09 -30.64
N ASP A 10 12.27 6.10 -30.54
CA ASP A 10 13.04 5.40 -29.50
C ASP A 10 12.59 5.82 -28.09
N LYS A 11 12.36 7.11 -27.85
CA LYS A 11 11.85 7.60 -26.56
C LYS A 11 10.41 7.20 -26.32
N ALA A 12 9.56 7.28 -27.34
CA ALA A 12 8.16 6.87 -27.24
C ALA A 12 8.01 5.36 -27.02
N ASP A 13 8.87 4.55 -27.62
CA ASP A 13 8.92 3.10 -27.43
C ASP A 13 9.45 2.76 -26.03
N ALA A 14 10.49 3.45 -25.56
CA ALA A 14 10.99 3.29 -24.20
C ALA A 14 9.91 3.57 -23.14
N ILE A 15 9.14 4.64 -23.30
CA ILE A 15 8.03 4.96 -22.38
C ILE A 15 6.95 3.89 -22.42
N ARG A 16 6.57 3.41 -23.62
CA ARG A 16 5.53 2.37 -23.78
C ARG A 16 5.96 1.01 -23.20
N ASN A 17 7.24 0.69 -23.29
CA ASN A 17 7.77 -0.58 -22.82
C ASN A 17 8.19 -0.53 -21.34
N MET A 18 8.25 0.64 -20.73
CA MET A 18 8.54 0.80 -19.31
C MET A 18 7.33 0.40 -18.48
N GLY A 19 7.47 -0.64 -17.67
CA GLY A 19 6.43 -1.03 -16.71
C GLY A 19 6.21 0.08 -15.68
N MET A 20 4.97 0.56 -15.57
CA MET A 20 4.57 1.51 -14.53
C MET A 20 3.87 0.73 -13.41
N GLY A 21 4.60 0.52 -12.31
CA GLY A 21 4.04 -0.08 -11.10
C GLY A 21 3.22 0.92 -10.30
N HIS A 22 2.35 0.39 -9.44
CA HIS A 22 1.56 1.20 -8.53
C HIS A 22 1.62 0.66 -7.10
N VAL A 23 1.75 1.57 -6.14
CA VAL A 23 1.79 1.28 -4.71
C VAL A 23 0.98 2.32 -3.98
N GLU A 24 -0.01 1.86 -3.22
CA GLU A 24 -0.86 2.71 -2.41
C GLU A 24 -0.43 2.72 -0.96
N LYS A 25 -0.81 3.79 -0.24
CA LYS A 25 -0.56 3.94 1.20
C LYS A 25 -1.85 4.15 1.95
N VAL A 26 -2.12 3.29 2.92
CA VAL A 26 -3.23 3.44 3.88
C VAL A 26 -2.66 3.83 5.23
N PHE A 27 -3.19 4.88 5.83
CA PHE A 27 -2.75 5.37 7.15
C PHE A 27 -3.78 5.03 8.22
N PHE A 28 -3.37 4.23 9.19
CA PHE A 28 -4.19 3.91 10.36
C PHE A 28 -3.75 4.77 11.54
N ARG A 29 -4.70 5.45 12.17
CA ARG A 29 -4.45 6.20 13.40
C ARG A 29 -4.76 5.33 14.61
N PHE A 30 -3.80 5.22 15.51
CA PHE A 30 -3.95 4.51 16.78
C PHE A 30 -3.77 5.48 17.95
N SER A 31 -4.50 5.21 19.02
CA SER A 31 -4.31 5.84 20.33
C SER A 31 -3.03 5.32 21.01
N GLU A 32 -2.52 6.06 22.01
CA GLU A 32 -1.30 5.66 22.73
C GLU A 32 -1.41 4.28 23.41
N GLY A 33 -2.59 3.91 23.91
CA GLY A 33 -2.82 2.57 24.49
C GLY A 33 -2.68 1.44 23.47
N GLN A 34 -3.23 1.64 22.27
CA GLN A 34 -3.15 0.66 21.18
C GLN A 34 -1.70 0.45 20.68
N TRP A 35 -0.85 1.47 20.77
CA TRP A 35 0.57 1.32 20.44
C TRP A 35 1.33 0.42 21.40
N GLY A 36 0.92 0.34 22.66
CA GLY A 36 1.48 -0.61 23.63
C GLY A 36 1.22 -2.05 23.19
N GLU A 37 -0.04 -2.36 22.87
CA GLU A 37 -0.45 -3.68 22.39
C GLU A 37 0.24 -4.05 21.07
N LEU A 38 0.36 -3.09 20.13
CA LEU A 38 1.07 -3.29 18.87
C LEU A 38 2.59 -3.51 19.08
N ALA A 39 3.20 -2.82 20.05
CA ALA A 39 4.60 -3.02 20.37
C ALA A 39 4.87 -4.43 20.94
N ASP A 40 3.95 -4.97 21.75
CA ASP A 40 4.01 -6.34 22.27
C ASP A 40 3.90 -7.39 21.15
N LEU A 41 3.19 -7.06 20.06
CA LEU A 41 3.13 -7.85 18.82
C LEU A 41 4.34 -7.64 17.88
N GLY A 42 5.31 -6.81 18.27
CA GLY A 42 6.54 -6.55 17.53
C GLY A 42 6.50 -5.36 16.56
N PHE A 43 5.43 -4.55 16.56
CA PHE A 43 5.27 -3.39 15.67
C PHE A 43 5.75 -2.07 16.31
N SER A 44 6.91 -2.08 16.97
CA SER A 44 7.33 -0.94 17.79
C SER A 44 7.91 0.22 16.98
N THR A 45 8.71 -0.05 15.93
CA THR A 45 9.37 0.94 15.05
C THR A 45 9.92 0.34 13.73
N SER A 46 9.89 -0.98 13.57
CA SER A 46 10.46 -1.68 12.42
C SER A 46 9.56 -1.55 11.18
N PHE A 47 10.19 -1.57 10.01
CA PHE A 47 9.50 -1.88 8.78
C PHE A 47 9.31 -3.40 8.73
N THR A 48 8.07 -3.85 8.69
CA THR A 48 7.75 -5.27 8.57
C THR A 48 7.34 -5.53 7.13
N VAL A 49 8.12 -6.34 6.41
CA VAL A 49 7.74 -6.86 5.10
C VAL A 49 6.83 -8.06 5.32
N CYS A 50 5.61 -8.00 4.80
CA CYS A 50 4.68 -9.12 4.83
C CYS A 50 5.00 -10.06 3.66
N LEU A 51 6.06 -10.86 3.78
CA LEU A 51 6.38 -11.87 2.77
C LEU A 51 5.44 -13.07 2.91
N SER A 52 4.44 -13.09 2.02
CA SER A 52 3.51 -14.19 1.77
C SER A 52 2.49 -14.47 2.88
N HIS A 53 1.21 -14.40 2.52
CA HIS A 53 0.08 -14.89 3.30
C HIS A 53 -0.14 -16.40 3.13
N ALA A 54 0.90 -17.14 2.75
CA ALA A 54 0.80 -18.56 2.45
C ALA A 54 0.44 -19.32 3.74
N GLY A 55 -0.83 -19.65 3.90
CA GLY A 55 -1.34 -20.46 5.01
C GLY A 55 -2.31 -19.76 5.98
N VAL A 56 -2.50 -18.44 5.91
CA VAL A 56 -3.50 -17.77 6.75
C VAL A 56 -4.88 -17.89 6.11
N LYS A 57 -5.75 -18.73 6.70
CA LYS A 57 -7.16 -18.86 6.28
C LYS A 57 -7.95 -17.64 6.74
N GLY A 58 -8.83 -17.12 5.90
CA GLY A 58 -9.72 -15.99 6.23
C GLY A 58 -9.15 -14.60 5.88
N VAL A 59 -7.95 -14.51 5.32
CA VAL A 59 -7.40 -13.23 4.85
C VAL A 59 -8.06 -12.82 3.55
N THR A 60 -8.55 -11.59 3.51
CA THR A 60 -9.16 -10.99 2.33
C THR A 60 -8.16 -10.97 1.16
N PRO A 61 -8.63 -10.98 -0.10
CA PRO A 61 -7.75 -10.77 -1.26
C PRO A 61 -6.91 -9.50 -1.15
N TRP A 62 -7.44 -8.48 -0.47
CA TRP A 62 -6.81 -7.20 -0.21
C TRP A 62 -5.61 -7.30 0.71
N ALA A 63 -5.77 -7.90 1.88
CA ALA A 63 -4.69 -8.04 2.84
C ALA A 63 -3.52 -8.85 2.25
N LYS A 64 -3.79 -9.81 1.34
CA LYS A 64 -2.74 -10.54 0.58
C LYS A 64 -1.80 -9.64 -0.23
N ARG A 65 -2.19 -8.39 -0.49
CA ARG A 65 -1.46 -7.40 -1.27
C ARG A 65 -0.65 -6.42 -0.43
N ILE A 66 -0.72 -6.54 0.90
CA ILE A 66 0.12 -5.76 1.80
C ILE A 66 1.58 -6.14 1.55
N LEU A 67 2.36 -5.17 1.10
CA LEU A 67 3.80 -5.29 0.90
C LEU A 67 4.54 -5.14 2.23
N GLY A 68 4.05 -4.24 3.06
CA GLY A 68 4.60 -4.03 4.38
C GLY A 68 3.87 -2.96 5.15
N LEU A 69 4.35 -2.76 6.37
CA LEU A 69 3.78 -1.81 7.31
C LEU A 69 4.90 -1.17 8.15
N HIS A 70 4.65 0.06 8.58
CA HIS A 70 5.62 0.84 9.34
C HIS A 70 4.91 1.82 10.26
N ARG A 71 5.35 1.87 11.51
CA ARG A 71 4.98 2.94 12.43
C ARG A 71 5.70 4.22 12.04
N VAL A 72 4.96 5.28 11.78
CA VAL A 72 5.53 6.59 11.46
C VAL A 72 6.08 7.22 12.76
N PRO A 73 7.42 7.38 12.89
CA PRO A 73 8.05 7.82 14.13
C PRO A 73 7.54 9.19 14.60
N GLY A 74 7.34 9.34 15.91
CA GLY A 74 6.84 10.58 16.50
C GLY A 74 5.36 10.87 16.24
N THR A 75 4.61 9.91 15.67
CA THR A 75 3.18 10.08 15.40
C THR A 75 2.36 8.89 15.92
N GLY A 76 1.04 9.08 15.95
CA GLY A 76 0.08 8.03 16.23
C GLY A 76 -0.33 7.21 15.00
N TYR A 77 0.45 7.21 13.91
CA TYR A 77 0.08 6.56 12.65
C TYR A 77 0.92 5.33 12.30
N MET A 78 0.25 4.32 11.74
CA MET A 78 0.86 3.24 10.98
C MET A 78 0.57 3.46 9.50
N VAL A 79 1.57 3.32 8.64
CA VAL A 79 1.37 3.24 7.19
C VAL A 79 1.42 1.80 6.75
N VAL A 80 0.50 1.41 5.87
CA VAL A 80 0.47 0.12 5.20
C VAL A 80 0.61 0.36 3.70
N TRP A 81 1.57 -0.32 3.08
CA TRP A 81 1.75 -0.27 1.63
C TRP A 81 1.03 -1.43 0.98
N VAL A 82 0.14 -1.14 0.04
CA VAL A 82 -0.66 -2.13 -0.68
C VAL A 82 -0.32 -2.05 -2.17
N THR A 83 -0.22 -3.20 -2.83
CA THR A 83 0.22 -3.27 -4.23
C THR A 83 -0.77 -3.99 -5.13
N GLY A 84 -0.82 -3.59 -6.39
CA GLY A 84 -1.61 -4.26 -7.41
C GLY A 84 -2.80 -3.44 -7.93
N PRO A 85 -3.40 -3.91 -9.02
CA PRO A 85 -4.40 -3.14 -9.77
C PRO A 85 -5.72 -3.00 -9.01
N GLU A 86 -6.16 -4.06 -8.33
CA GLU A 86 -7.41 -4.08 -7.58
C GLU A 86 -7.39 -3.06 -6.42
N PRO A 87 -6.28 -2.95 -5.64
CA PRO A 87 -6.19 -1.90 -4.66
C PRO A 87 -6.28 -0.47 -5.15
N THR A 88 -5.66 -0.24 -6.29
CA THR A 88 -5.66 1.05 -6.93
C THR A 88 -7.07 1.44 -7.38
N SER A 89 -7.77 0.52 -8.06
CA SER A 89 -9.13 0.78 -8.54
C SER A 89 -10.11 1.01 -7.39
N GLN A 90 -10.07 0.20 -6.34
CA GLN A 90 -10.99 0.36 -5.23
C GLN A 90 -10.71 1.61 -4.40
N MET A 91 -9.45 2.04 -4.23
CA MET A 91 -9.16 3.32 -3.56
C MET A 91 -9.68 4.55 -4.33
N LEU A 92 -9.89 4.42 -5.64
CA LEU A 92 -10.50 5.46 -6.47
C LEU A 92 -12.03 5.43 -6.46
N GLU A 93 -12.63 4.25 -6.24
CA GLU A 93 -14.06 4.01 -6.47
C GLU A 93 -14.87 3.78 -5.18
N CYS A 94 -14.23 3.32 -4.10
CA CYS A 94 -14.88 2.97 -2.83
C CYS A 94 -14.75 4.08 -1.79
N SER A 95 -15.68 4.12 -0.83
CA SER A 95 -15.53 4.94 0.37
C SER A 95 -14.45 4.37 1.31
N GLU A 96 -13.90 5.23 2.17
CA GLU A 96 -12.92 4.81 3.18
C GLU A 96 -13.45 3.68 4.07
N ASP A 97 -14.71 3.76 4.52
CA ASP A 97 -15.32 2.71 5.36
C ASP A 97 -15.37 1.35 4.65
N ALA A 98 -15.74 1.32 3.36
CA ALA A 98 -15.80 0.09 2.58
C ALA A 98 -14.41 -0.51 2.28
N LEU A 99 -13.37 0.32 2.28
CA LEU A 99 -11.98 -0.14 2.20
C LEU A 99 -11.52 -0.75 3.52
N MET A 100 -11.95 -0.18 4.65
CA MET A 100 -11.60 -0.67 5.98
C MET A 100 -12.20 -2.04 6.30
N ASP A 101 -13.40 -2.35 5.78
CA ASP A 101 -14.02 -3.68 5.92
C ASP A 101 -13.24 -4.80 5.18
N GLN A 102 -12.31 -4.43 4.30
CA GLN A 102 -11.50 -5.36 3.52
C GLN A 102 -10.11 -5.63 4.11
N LEU A 103 -9.73 -4.94 5.18
CA LEU A 103 -8.42 -5.06 5.85
C LEU A 103 -8.51 -5.97 7.08
#